data_AF-A0A7X3K8W5-F1
#
_entry.id   AF-A0A7X3K8W5-F1
#
_cell.length_a   1.000
_cell.length_b   1.000
_cell.length_c   1.000
_cell.angle_alpha   90.00
_cell.angle_beta   90.00
_cell.angle_gamma   90.00
#
_symmetry.space_group_name_H-M   'P 1'
#
loop_
_entity.id
_entity.type
_entity.pdbx_description
1 polymer ?
#
loop_
_entity_poly.entity_id
_entity_poly.type
_entity_poly.pdbx_seq_one_letter_code
_entity_poly.pdbx_strand_id
1 'polypeptide(L)'
;MTRDYPSAANYLFSRWRASSPDFQDHFVEDGIIDPARWVQAGTQILFVLRETNGYRGNIAALIHKACTTHPSSKLWDRPTFHNVGRWAHGLLHAGDANFPTFEDAHKSRKTALLACAFINLKKTTGGARATNAVEHAAARDAIFLREQIELVDPRIVVCGGTYRAIKQHVYPAIRRVGPRVHEAGGRIFINANHPSYLKKTAEMYDDVVGNYHRYQATSKAMMV
;
A
#
# COMPACT_ATOMS: atom_id res chain seq x y z
N MET A 1 19.92 4.96 -0.24
CA MET A 1 18.85 5.92 -0.62
C MET A 1 17.91 6.33 0.52
N THR A 2 17.95 5.74 1.72
CA THR A 2 16.92 5.98 2.76
C THR A 2 17.20 7.01 3.84
N ARG A 3 18.45 7.51 3.99
CA ARG A 3 18.76 8.52 5.02
C ARG A 3 18.04 9.85 4.82
N ASP A 4 17.62 10.17 3.59
CA ASP A 4 16.97 11.46 3.27
C ASP A 4 15.47 11.33 2.95
N TYR A 5 14.90 10.13 3.05
CA TYR A 5 13.47 9.93 2.77
C TYR A 5 12.57 10.83 3.64
N PRO A 6 12.78 10.97 4.97
CA PRO A 6 11.93 11.84 5.78
C PRO A 6 11.94 13.30 5.33
N SER A 7 13.12 13.85 4.98
CA SER A 7 13.24 15.22 4.49
C SER A 7 12.54 15.39 3.15
N ALA A 8 12.77 14.48 2.20
CA ALA A 8 12.16 14.52 0.89
C ALA A 8 10.64 14.36 0.94
N ALA A 9 10.13 13.47 1.81
CA ALA A 9 8.70 13.30 2.03
C ALA A 9 8.07 14.57 2.64
N ASN A 10 8.73 15.19 3.62
CA ASN A 10 8.28 16.45 4.21
C ASN A 10 8.27 17.60 3.19
N TYR A 11 9.26 17.64 2.30
CA TYR A 11 9.31 18.62 1.22
C TYR A 11 8.15 18.42 0.23
N LEU A 12 7.91 17.17 -0.19
CA LEU A 12 6.76 16.81 -1.03
C LEU A 12 5.43 17.22 -0.38
N PHE A 13 5.21 16.88 0.89
CA PHE A 13 3.96 17.20 1.58
C PHE A 13 3.78 18.71 1.79
N SER A 14 4.86 19.46 1.98
CA SER A 14 4.80 20.92 2.04
C SER A 14 4.30 21.52 0.73
N ARG A 15 4.82 21.07 -0.41
CA ARG A 15 4.34 21.52 -1.73
C ARG A 15 2.91 21.08 -2.02
N TRP A 16 2.54 19.86 -1.61
CA TRP A 16 1.18 19.35 -1.79
C TRP A 16 0.18 20.15 -0.95
N ARG A 17 0.49 20.46 0.31
CA ARG A 17 -0.37 21.33 1.14
C ARG A 17 -0.57 22.71 0.55
N ALA A 18 0.49 23.28 -0.03
CA ALA A 18 0.42 24.59 -0.67
C ALA A 18 -0.38 24.59 -1.99
N SER A 19 -0.69 23.42 -2.56
CA SER A 19 -1.35 23.33 -3.86
C SER A 19 -2.86 23.56 -3.83
N SER A 20 -3.50 23.54 -2.65
CA SER A 20 -4.94 23.78 -2.51
C SER A 20 -5.31 24.26 -1.11
N PRO A 21 -6.24 25.21 -0.96
CA PRO A 21 -6.80 25.60 0.34
C PRO A 21 -7.40 24.42 1.13
N ASP A 22 -7.94 23.40 0.42
CA ASP A 22 -8.51 22.19 1.03
C ASP A 22 -7.55 21.46 2.00
N PHE A 23 -6.24 21.67 1.84
CA PHE A 23 -5.21 21.01 2.62
C PHE A 23 -4.70 21.82 3.81
N GLN A 24 -5.13 23.08 3.96
CA GLN A 24 -4.72 23.92 5.10
C GLN A 24 -5.32 23.41 6.41
N ASP A 25 -6.60 23.06 6.40
CA ASP A 25 -7.30 22.53 7.58
C ASP A 25 -6.90 21.09 7.89
N HIS A 26 -6.58 20.33 6.84
CA HIS A 26 -6.43 18.89 6.97
C HIS A 26 -5.56 18.25 5.90
N PHE A 27 -4.51 17.54 6.33
CA PHE A 27 -3.69 16.71 5.48
C PHE A 27 -3.22 15.47 6.25
N VAL A 28 -3.60 14.28 5.78
CA VAL A 28 -3.14 12.99 6.29
C VAL A 28 -1.80 12.66 5.67
N GLU A 29 -0.77 12.59 6.49
CA GLU A 29 0.53 12.12 6.07
C GLU A 29 0.58 10.59 6.08
N ASP A 30 1.41 10.03 5.22
CA ASP A 30 1.57 8.60 5.02
C ASP A 30 2.91 8.29 4.33
N GLY A 31 3.22 7.03 4.05
CA GLY A 31 4.49 6.61 3.45
C GLY A 31 5.11 5.37 4.09
N ILE A 32 6.44 5.30 4.09
CA ILE A 32 7.20 4.21 4.71
C ILE A 32 6.90 4.13 6.21
N ILE A 33 6.54 2.93 6.70
CA ILE A 33 6.11 2.71 8.09
C ILE A 33 7.30 2.69 9.05
N ASP A 34 8.34 1.92 8.71
CA ASP A 34 9.61 1.86 9.45
C ASP A 34 10.77 1.92 8.45
N PRO A 35 11.49 3.06 8.35
CA PRO A 35 12.60 3.21 7.42
C PRO A 35 13.73 2.19 7.61
N ALA A 36 13.98 1.73 8.83
CA ALA A 36 15.04 0.74 9.08
C ALA A 36 14.62 -0.63 8.54
N ARG A 37 13.37 -1.04 8.77
CA ARG A 37 12.83 -2.30 8.25
C ARG A 37 12.62 -2.26 6.74
N TRP A 38 12.25 -1.11 6.17
CA TRP A 38 12.10 -0.93 4.73
C TRP A 38 13.40 -1.20 3.95
N VAL A 39 14.53 -0.70 4.46
CA VAL A 39 15.86 -0.93 3.84
C VAL A 39 16.25 -2.40 3.88
N GLN A 40 15.93 -3.06 4.99
CA GLN A 40 16.27 -4.46 5.21
C GLN A 40 15.33 -5.43 4.49
N ALA A 41 14.17 -4.94 4.01
CA ALA A 41 13.22 -5.76 3.29
C ALA A 41 13.80 -6.23 1.95
N GLY A 42 13.79 -7.54 1.71
CA GLY A 42 14.20 -8.11 0.42
C GLY A 42 13.30 -7.71 -0.75
N THR A 43 12.13 -7.12 -0.49
CA THR A 43 11.23 -6.54 -1.49
C THR A 43 10.45 -5.39 -0.89
N GLN A 44 10.52 -4.22 -1.54
CA GLN A 44 9.80 -3.01 -1.18
C GLN A 44 8.33 -3.09 -1.63
N ILE A 45 7.40 -3.04 -0.67
CA ILE A 45 5.96 -3.19 -0.91
C ILE A 45 5.22 -1.94 -0.46
N LEU A 46 4.50 -1.30 -1.37
CA LEU A 46 3.61 -0.18 -1.09
C LEU A 46 2.15 -0.63 -1.15
N PHE A 47 1.40 -0.35 -0.09
CA PHE A 47 -0.06 -0.45 -0.10
C PHE A 47 -0.68 0.90 -0.40
N VAL A 48 -1.61 0.93 -1.37
CA VAL A 48 -2.36 2.15 -1.75
C VAL A 48 -3.83 1.95 -1.43
N LEU A 49 -4.33 2.68 -0.44
CA LEU A 49 -5.74 2.70 -0.05
C LEU A 49 -6.38 4.06 -0.37
N ARG A 50 -7.66 4.20 -0.03
CA ARG A 50 -8.48 5.35 -0.45
C ARG A 50 -8.22 6.59 0.38
N GLU A 51 -8.52 6.50 1.68
CA GLU A 51 -8.49 7.60 2.65
C GLU A 51 -8.58 7.03 4.07
N THR A 52 -8.35 7.88 5.07
CA THR A 52 -8.63 7.56 6.47
C THR A 52 -10.08 7.90 6.85
N ASN A 53 -10.65 7.14 7.78
CA ASN A 53 -11.97 7.41 8.35
C ASN A 53 -11.82 8.30 9.60
N GLY A 54 -11.84 9.62 9.41
CA GLY A 54 -11.76 10.61 10.49
C GLY A 54 -10.39 10.77 11.19
N TYR A 55 -9.37 9.97 10.83
CA TYR A 55 -8.03 10.13 11.40
C TYR A 55 -7.24 11.27 10.72
N ARG A 56 -6.79 12.25 11.52
CA ARG A 56 -6.15 13.48 11.06
C ARG A 56 -4.67 13.62 11.47
N GLY A 57 -3.83 12.66 11.09
CA GLY A 57 -2.40 12.69 11.41
C GLY A 57 -1.56 11.90 10.41
N ASN A 58 -0.44 11.35 10.89
CA ASN A 58 0.42 10.51 10.09
C ASN A 58 0.05 9.02 10.27
N ILE A 59 -0.61 8.43 9.27
CA ILE A 59 -1.11 7.04 9.36
C ILE A 59 0.04 6.03 9.39
N ALA A 60 1.17 6.32 8.74
CA ALA A 60 2.35 5.46 8.77
C ALA A 60 2.94 5.40 10.19
N ALA A 61 3.05 6.55 10.86
CA ALA A 61 3.47 6.63 12.27
C ALA A 61 2.47 5.94 13.22
N LEU A 62 1.16 6.03 12.95
CA LEU A 62 0.15 5.29 13.72
C LEU A 62 0.31 3.78 13.55
N ILE A 63 0.52 3.29 12.32
CA ILE A 63 0.76 1.86 12.05
C ILE A 63 2.02 1.40 12.77
N HIS A 64 3.12 2.16 12.68
CA HIS A 64 4.37 1.86 13.37
C HIS A 64 4.14 1.68 14.88
N LYS A 65 3.53 2.67 15.54
CA LYS A 65 3.20 2.62 16.98
C LYS A 65 2.29 1.44 17.32
N ALA A 66 1.28 1.16 16.50
CA ALA A 66 0.35 0.04 16.70
C ALA A 66 1.00 -1.36 16.56
N CYS A 67 2.12 -1.45 15.83
CA CYS A 67 2.88 -2.68 15.65
C CYS A 67 4.01 -2.86 16.69
N THR A 68 4.48 -1.77 17.31
CA THR A 68 5.67 -1.77 18.19
C THR A 68 5.31 -1.57 19.66
N THR A 69 4.72 -0.42 20.00
CA THR A 69 4.53 0.01 21.39
C THR A 69 3.08 -0.08 21.88
N HIS A 70 2.11 -0.20 20.96
CA HIS A 70 0.68 -0.23 21.27
C HIS A 70 -0.06 -1.37 20.54
N PRO A 71 0.23 -2.65 20.87
CA PRO A 71 -0.35 -3.80 20.17
C PRO A 71 -1.89 -3.90 20.31
N SER A 72 -2.49 -3.24 21.30
CA SER A 72 -3.94 -3.11 21.54
C SER A 72 -4.58 -1.87 20.91
N SER A 73 -3.88 -1.18 20.00
CA SER A 73 -4.41 -0.02 19.27
C SER A 73 -5.72 -0.33 18.53
N LYS A 74 -6.64 0.65 18.51
CA LYS A 74 -7.91 0.61 17.76
C LYS A 74 -7.73 0.40 16.24
N LEU A 75 -6.51 0.58 15.73
CA LEU A 75 -6.13 0.21 14.37
C LEU A 75 -6.49 -1.25 14.04
N TRP A 76 -6.46 -2.12 15.05
CA TRP A 76 -6.72 -3.56 14.96
C TRP A 76 -8.20 -3.93 15.16
N ASP A 77 -9.10 -2.97 15.44
CA ASP A 77 -10.54 -3.27 15.65
C ASP A 77 -11.26 -3.66 14.36
N ARG A 78 -10.63 -3.40 13.20
CA ARG A 78 -11.21 -3.58 11.87
C ARG A 78 -10.32 -4.46 10.99
N PRO A 79 -10.91 -5.18 10.01
CA PRO A 79 -10.18 -6.17 9.22
C PRO A 79 -9.09 -5.59 8.31
N THR A 80 -9.13 -4.28 8.02
CA THR A 80 -8.23 -3.62 7.06
C THR A 80 -6.76 -3.94 7.32
N PHE A 81 -6.22 -3.55 8.47
CA PHE A 81 -4.79 -3.73 8.75
C PHE A 81 -4.42 -5.18 9.06
N HIS A 82 -5.40 -6.01 9.47
CA HIS A 82 -5.18 -7.45 9.56
C HIS A 82 -4.94 -8.06 8.18
N ASN A 83 -5.73 -7.70 7.17
CA ASN A 83 -5.59 -8.23 5.82
C ASN A 83 -4.37 -7.66 5.11
N VAL A 84 -4.12 -6.35 5.23
CA VAL A 84 -2.90 -5.73 4.69
C VAL A 84 -1.65 -6.37 5.29
N GLY A 85 -1.61 -6.63 6.60
CA GLY A 85 -0.48 -7.29 7.24
C GLY A 85 -0.29 -8.75 6.79
N ARG A 86 -1.38 -9.51 6.58
CA ARG A 86 -1.28 -10.85 6.01
C ARG A 86 -0.71 -10.81 4.60
N TRP A 87 -1.22 -9.92 3.75
CA TRP A 87 -0.71 -9.72 2.39
C TRP A 87 0.76 -9.32 2.39
N ALA A 88 1.17 -8.42 3.29
CA ALA A 88 2.56 -8.02 3.46
C ALA A 88 3.45 -9.24 3.73
N HIS A 89 3.07 -10.06 4.72
CA HIS A 89 3.85 -11.26 5.04
C HIS A 89 3.96 -12.21 3.85
N GLY A 90 2.85 -12.50 3.17
CA GLY A 90 2.85 -13.40 2.02
C GLY A 90 3.73 -12.88 0.88
N LEU A 91 3.65 -11.59 0.56
CA LEU A 91 4.40 -10.98 -0.53
C LEU A 91 5.90 -10.86 -0.22
N LEU A 92 6.28 -10.59 1.03
CA LEU A 92 7.68 -10.54 1.46
C LEU A 92 8.40 -11.88 1.31
N HIS A 93 7.65 -13.00 1.38
CA HIS A 93 8.19 -14.37 1.31
C HIS A 93 7.70 -15.10 0.04
N ALA A 94 7.19 -14.37 -0.96
CA ALA A 94 6.63 -14.99 -2.16
C ALA A 94 7.67 -15.73 -3.02
N GLY A 95 8.96 -15.41 -2.83
CA GLY A 95 10.08 -16.07 -3.51
C GLY A 95 10.72 -17.23 -2.74
N ASP A 96 10.26 -17.50 -1.52
CA ASP A 96 10.86 -18.51 -0.65
C ASP A 96 10.46 -19.92 -1.08
N ALA A 97 11.36 -20.89 -0.85
CA ALA A 97 11.08 -22.30 -1.13
C ALA A 97 9.86 -22.81 -0.34
N ASN A 98 9.68 -22.29 0.89
CA ASN A 98 8.54 -22.58 1.76
C ASN A 98 7.60 -21.36 1.77
N PHE A 99 6.78 -21.24 0.73
CA PHE A 99 5.78 -20.17 0.64
C PHE A 99 4.83 -20.20 1.85
N PRO A 100 4.61 -19.06 2.55
CA PRO A 100 3.90 -19.05 3.81
C PRO A 100 2.41 -19.36 3.66
N THR A 101 1.88 -20.15 4.59
CA THR A 101 0.45 -20.40 4.69
C THR A 101 -0.31 -19.16 5.16
N PHE A 102 -1.64 -19.17 5.04
CA PHE A 102 -2.48 -18.12 5.60
C PHE A 102 -2.30 -17.97 7.12
N GLU A 103 -2.08 -19.07 7.84
CA GLU A 103 -1.88 -19.06 9.29
C GLU A 103 -0.54 -18.44 9.69
N ASP A 104 0.53 -18.71 8.93
CA ASP A 104 1.83 -18.07 9.13
C ASP A 104 1.72 -16.57 8.90
N ALA A 105 1.07 -16.18 7.79
CA ALA A 105 0.79 -14.79 7.48
C ALA A 105 -0.08 -14.13 8.56
N HIS A 106 -1.03 -14.86 9.16
CA HIS A 106 -1.84 -14.34 10.24
C HIS A 106 -1.02 -14.04 11.49
N LYS A 107 -0.15 -14.95 11.91
CA LYS A 107 0.72 -14.79 13.09
C LYS A 107 1.67 -13.60 12.93
N SER A 108 2.27 -13.45 11.76
CA SER A 108 3.30 -12.43 11.47
C SER A 108 2.76 -11.13 10.87
N ARG A 109 1.44 -10.98 10.71
CA ARG A 109 0.83 -9.82 10.01
C ARG A 109 1.27 -8.45 10.54
N LYS A 110 1.45 -8.31 11.85
CA LYS A 110 1.77 -7.01 12.47
C LYS A 110 3.23 -6.63 12.21
N THR A 111 4.14 -7.58 12.38
CA THR A 111 5.58 -7.36 12.15
C THR A 111 5.87 -7.16 10.67
N ALA A 112 5.19 -7.87 9.78
CA ALA A 112 5.35 -7.70 8.34
C ALA A 112 4.99 -6.29 7.84
N LEU A 113 4.01 -5.62 8.45
CA LEU A 113 3.65 -4.24 8.09
C LEU A 113 4.81 -3.25 8.28
N LEU A 114 5.69 -3.47 9.26
CA LEU A 114 6.81 -2.56 9.52
C LEU A 114 7.76 -2.47 8.32
N ALA A 115 7.91 -3.55 7.56
CA ALA A 115 8.75 -3.59 6.36
C ALA A 115 8.10 -2.95 5.11
N CYS A 116 6.92 -2.33 5.24
CA CYS A 116 6.13 -1.83 4.12
C CYS A 116 5.96 -0.30 4.15
N ALA A 117 5.44 0.22 3.05
CA ALA A 117 4.92 1.57 2.94
C ALA A 117 3.40 1.50 2.77
N PHE A 118 2.73 2.56 3.21
CA PHE A 118 1.28 2.68 3.11
C PHE A 118 0.94 4.11 2.73
N ILE A 119 0.16 4.33 1.67
CA ILE A 119 -0.35 5.64 1.30
C ILE A 119 -1.85 5.59 1.01
N ASN A 120 -2.51 6.74 1.15
CA ASN A 120 -3.85 6.99 0.68
C ASN A 120 -3.84 7.88 -0.57
N LEU A 121 -4.76 7.63 -1.49
CA LEU A 121 -4.97 8.48 -2.66
C LEU A 121 -5.47 9.87 -2.27
N LYS A 122 -6.46 9.92 -1.37
CA LYS A 122 -7.03 11.17 -0.87
C LYS A 122 -6.38 11.53 0.47
N LYS A 123 -5.75 12.69 0.53
CA LYS A 123 -5.05 13.20 1.72
C LYS A 123 -5.95 13.89 2.74
N THR A 124 -7.25 13.99 2.48
CA THR A 124 -8.24 14.42 3.46
C THR A 124 -9.06 13.23 3.94
N THR A 125 -9.49 13.20 5.19
CA THR A 125 -10.41 12.20 5.71
C THR A 125 -11.71 12.18 4.91
N GLY A 126 -12.32 11.01 4.79
CA GLY A 126 -13.67 10.89 4.25
C GLY A 126 -14.68 10.35 5.24
N GLY A 127 -15.85 10.02 4.70
CA GLY A 127 -16.91 9.27 5.35
C GLY A 127 -17.28 8.04 4.53
N ALA A 128 -18.17 7.19 5.05
CA ALA A 128 -18.37 5.81 4.59
C ALA A 128 -18.79 5.59 3.11
N ARG A 129 -19.03 6.62 2.27
CA ARG A 129 -19.75 6.48 0.99
C ARG A 129 -19.18 7.19 -0.26
N ALA A 130 -18.04 7.86 -0.24
CA ALA A 130 -17.63 8.69 -1.39
C ALA A 130 -16.57 8.05 -2.32
N THR A 131 -16.95 7.08 -3.16
CA THR A 131 -16.06 6.54 -4.22
C THR A 131 -15.60 7.60 -5.21
N ASN A 132 -16.50 8.51 -5.60
CA ASN A 132 -16.20 9.56 -6.57
C ASN A 132 -15.17 10.54 -6.01
N ALA A 133 -15.21 10.87 -4.73
CA ALA A 133 -14.25 11.81 -4.13
C ALA A 133 -12.81 11.29 -4.20
N VAL A 134 -12.61 9.96 -4.09
CA VAL A 134 -11.29 9.33 -4.19
C VAL A 134 -10.76 9.41 -5.62
N GLU A 135 -11.58 9.11 -6.62
CA GLU A 135 -11.19 9.23 -8.03
C GLU A 135 -10.86 10.68 -8.41
N HIS A 136 -11.69 11.66 -7.98
CA HIS A 136 -11.40 13.08 -8.19
C HIS A 136 -10.12 13.53 -7.49
N ALA A 137 -9.89 13.09 -6.26
CA ALA A 137 -8.64 13.38 -5.56
C ALA A 137 -7.44 12.78 -6.29
N ALA A 138 -7.54 11.54 -6.77
CA ALA A 138 -6.48 10.90 -7.54
C ALA A 138 -6.19 11.63 -8.86
N ALA A 139 -7.21 12.13 -9.55
CA ALA A 139 -7.05 12.94 -10.76
C ALA A 139 -6.40 14.29 -10.47
N ARG A 140 -6.91 15.02 -9.47
CA ARG A 140 -6.40 16.34 -9.05
C ARG A 140 -4.95 16.26 -8.58
N ASP A 141 -4.64 15.25 -7.76
CA ASP A 141 -3.37 15.12 -7.06
C ASP A 141 -2.38 14.17 -7.77
N ALA A 142 -2.67 13.78 -9.02
CA ALA A 142 -1.94 12.73 -9.74
C ALA A 142 -0.42 12.95 -9.78
N ILE A 143 0.02 14.20 -9.96
CA ILE A 143 1.45 14.55 -10.02
C ILE A 143 2.12 14.27 -8.67
N PHE A 144 1.52 14.71 -7.56
CA PHE A 144 2.03 14.47 -6.22
C PHE A 144 1.98 13.00 -5.83
N LEU A 145 0.92 12.29 -6.22
CA LEU A 145 0.80 10.85 -6.00
C LEU A 145 1.89 10.07 -6.74
N ARG A 146 2.15 10.42 -8.01
CA ARG A 146 3.23 9.82 -8.79
C ARG A 146 4.57 10.11 -8.13
N GLU A 147 4.85 11.36 -7.79
CA GLU A 147 6.10 11.74 -7.12
C GLU A 147 6.27 11.01 -5.78
N GLN A 148 5.20 10.86 -5.00
CA GLN A 148 5.24 10.09 -3.75
C GLN A 148 5.60 8.62 -3.99
N ILE A 149 4.99 7.98 -5.00
CA ILE A 149 5.25 6.57 -5.32
C ILE A 149 6.69 6.41 -5.84
N GLU A 150 7.18 7.32 -6.69
CA GLU A 150 8.58 7.31 -7.13
C GLU A 150 9.56 7.57 -5.99
N LEU A 151 9.21 8.44 -5.03
CA LEU A 151 10.03 8.72 -3.85
C LEU A 151 10.10 7.51 -2.89
N VAL A 152 9.00 6.78 -2.72
CA VAL A 152 8.97 5.53 -1.96
C VAL A 152 9.76 4.43 -2.69
N ASP A 153 9.74 4.45 -4.02
CA ASP A 153 10.36 3.47 -4.91
C ASP A 153 10.01 2.00 -4.60
N PRO A 154 8.71 1.63 -4.64
CA PRO A 154 8.31 0.25 -4.38
C PRO A 154 8.55 -0.65 -5.60
N ARG A 155 8.92 -1.90 -5.33
CA ARG A 155 8.91 -2.97 -6.36
C ARG A 155 7.49 -3.47 -6.62
N ILE A 156 6.66 -3.55 -5.58
CA ILE A 156 5.28 -4.02 -5.64
C ILE A 156 4.35 -2.95 -5.08
N VAL A 157 3.32 -2.59 -5.86
CA VAL A 157 2.24 -1.70 -5.45
C VAL A 157 0.94 -2.52 -5.34
N VAL A 158 0.38 -2.62 -4.13
CA VAL A 158 -0.89 -3.31 -3.89
C VAL A 158 -2.00 -2.28 -3.80
N CYS A 159 -2.85 -2.25 -4.83
CA CYS A 159 -3.98 -1.32 -4.91
C CYS A 159 -5.21 -1.92 -4.21
N GLY A 160 -5.45 -1.56 -2.94
CA GLY A 160 -6.58 -2.05 -2.14
C GLY A 160 -7.90 -1.38 -2.51
N GLY A 161 -8.51 -1.77 -3.62
CA GLY A 161 -9.74 -1.14 -4.14
C GLY A 161 -9.50 0.25 -4.75
N THR A 162 -8.29 0.51 -5.22
CA THR A 162 -7.77 1.78 -5.77
C THR A 162 -7.15 1.65 -7.16
N TYR A 163 -7.16 0.44 -7.73
CA TYR A 163 -6.46 0.13 -8.99
C TYR A 163 -6.92 1.01 -10.14
N ARG A 164 -8.23 1.25 -10.26
CA ARG A 164 -8.82 2.06 -11.33
C ARG A 164 -8.27 3.49 -11.30
N ALA A 165 -8.37 4.18 -10.16
CA ALA A 165 -7.79 5.51 -9.96
C ALA A 165 -6.31 5.58 -10.29
N ILE A 166 -5.52 4.63 -9.76
CA ILE A 166 -4.08 4.55 -10.03
C ILE A 166 -3.81 4.42 -11.52
N LYS A 167 -4.46 3.46 -12.20
CA LYS A 167 -4.27 3.25 -13.62
C LYS A 167 -4.73 4.45 -14.45
N GLN A 168 -5.88 5.03 -14.14
CA GLN A 168 -6.45 6.09 -14.98
C GLN A 168 -5.68 7.41 -14.86
N HIS A 169 -5.20 7.74 -13.66
CA HIS A 169 -4.69 9.09 -13.38
C HIS A 169 -3.19 9.12 -13.05
N VAL A 170 -2.66 8.10 -12.37
CA VAL A 170 -1.29 8.14 -11.83
C VAL A 170 -0.30 7.35 -12.68
N TYR A 171 -0.67 6.15 -13.14
CA TYR A 171 0.16 5.25 -13.95
C TYR A 171 -0.65 4.65 -15.13
N PRO A 172 -0.91 5.44 -16.20
CA PRO A 172 -1.68 4.98 -17.37
C PRO A 172 -1.03 3.84 -18.16
N ALA A 173 0.29 3.67 -18.04
CA ALA A 173 1.04 2.61 -18.72
C ALA A 173 0.84 1.20 -18.12
N ILE A 174 0.06 1.04 -17.04
CA ILE A 174 -0.18 -0.27 -16.41
C ILE A 174 -0.85 -1.24 -17.38
N ARG A 175 -0.14 -2.33 -17.68
CA ARG A 175 -0.64 -3.44 -18.50
C ARG A 175 -0.76 -4.74 -17.70
N ARG A 176 -1.75 -5.55 -18.03
CA ARG A 176 -2.01 -6.83 -17.36
C ARG A 176 -0.98 -7.87 -17.78
N VAL A 177 -0.46 -8.62 -16.81
CA VAL A 177 0.48 -9.75 -17.03
C VAL A 177 0.06 -11.04 -16.32
N GLY A 178 -0.99 -10.99 -15.51
CA GLY A 178 -1.60 -12.17 -14.91
C GLY A 178 -2.98 -11.89 -14.31
N PRO A 179 -3.64 -12.89 -13.71
CA PRO A 179 -4.83 -12.67 -12.88
C PRO A 179 -4.52 -11.67 -11.78
N ARG A 180 -5.15 -10.49 -11.82
CA ARG A 180 -4.93 -9.36 -10.88
C ARG A 180 -3.49 -8.80 -10.80
N VAL A 181 -2.53 -9.34 -11.56
CA VAL A 181 -1.15 -8.86 -11.62
C VAL A 181 -0.92 -8.06 -12.90
N HIS A 182 -0.29 -6.90 -12.75
CA HIS A 182 -0.03 -5.94 -13.81
C HIS A 182 1.38 -5.37 -13.65
N GLU A 183 1.90 -4.71 -14.68
CA GLU A 183 3.20 -4.07 -14.62
C GLU A 183 3.24 -2.73 -15.36
N ALA A 184 4.12 -1.84 -14.89
CA ALA A 184 4.53 -0.63 -15.59
C ALA A 184 5.93 -0.21 -15.10
N GLY A 185 6.84 0.11 -16.02
CA GLY A 185 8.16 0.66 -15.66
C GLY A 185 8.97 -0.22 -14.70
N GLY A 186 8.92 -1.55 -14.86
CA GLY A 186 9.62 -2.50 -13.97
C GLY A 186 8.95 -2.74 -12.61
N ARG A 187 7.84 -2.06 -12.30
CA ARG A 187 7.08 -2.23 -11.06
C ARG A 187 5.87 -3.12 -11.27
N ILE A 188 5.55 -3.93 -10.27
CA ILE A 188 4.36 -4.78 -10.25
C ILE A 188 3.20 -4.06 -9.56
N PHE A 189 2.02 -4.14 -10.14
CA PHE A 189 0.77 -3.61 -9.60
C PHE A 189 -0.24 -4.73 -9.38
N ILE A 190 -0.70 -4.91 -8.14
CA ILE A 190 -1.69 -5.91 -7.77
C ILE A 190 -3.06 -5.23 -7.61
N ASN A 191 -4.04 -5.64 -8.41
CA ASN A 191 -5.43 -5.20 -8.32
C ASN A 191 -6.16 -6.00 -7.23
N ALA A 192 -6.04 -5.54 -5.99
CA ALA A 192 -6.69 -6.15 -4.84
C ALA A 192 -8.08 -5.57 -4.61
N ASN A 193 -8.99 -6.38 -4.06
CA ASN A 193 -10.20 -5.83 -3.44
C ASN A 193 -9.82 -4.92 -2.27
N HIS A 194 -10.74 -4.05 -1.84
CA HIS A 194 -10.53 -3.30 -0.62
C HIS A 194 -10.31 -4.28 0.56
N PRO A 195 -9.34 -4.06 1.47
CA PRO A 195 -9.02 -5.02 2.53
C PRO A 195 -10.14 -5.21 3.56
N SER A 196 -11.18 -4.38 3.55
CA SER A 196 -12.41 -4.59 4.35
C SER A 196 -13.60 -5.09 3.52
N TYR A 197 -13.37 -5.54 2.28
CA TYR A 197 -14.43 -6.07 1.43
C TYR A 197 -15.05 -7.33 2.05
N LEU A 198 -16.35 -7.52 1.87
CA LEU A 198 -17.10 -8.65 2.42
C LEU A 198 -16.83 -9.93 1.61
N LYS A 199 -15.63 -10.47 1.77
CA LYS A 199 -15.16 -11.73 1.19
C LYS A 199 -14.37 -12.51 2.24
N LYS A 200 -14.29 -13.84 2.12
CA LYS A 200 -13.48 -14.66 3.03
C LYS A 200 -12.02 -14.19 2.98
N THR A 201 -11.40 -14.04 4.15
CA THR A 201 -10.04 -13.50 4.29
C THR A 201 -8.99 -14.36 3.58
N ALA A 202 -9.13 -15.68 3.62
CA ALA A 202 -8.25 -16.61 2.91
C ALA A 202 -8.33 -16.45 1.39
N GLU A 203 -9.53 -16.26 0.84
CA GLU A 203 -9.70 -16.01 -0.60
C GLU A 203 -9.14 -14.64 -1.00
N MET A 204 -9.31 -13.61 -0.16
CA MET A 204 -8.65 -12.31 -0.38
C MET A 204 -7.13 -12.40 -0.30
N TYR A 205 -6.59 -13.31 0.51
CA TYR A 205 -5.16 -13.59 0.57
C TYR A 205 -4.68 -14.27 -0.72
N ASP A 206 -5.35 -15.32 -1.22
CA ASP A 206 -4.99 -15.96 -2.49
C ASP A 206 -5.11 -14.98 -3.69
N ASP A 207 -6.14 -14.12 -3.68
CA ASP A 207 -6.34 -13.09 -4.70
C ASP A 207 -5.14 -12.16 -4.88
N VAL A 208 -4.40 -11.90 -3.80
CA VAL A 208 -3.23 -11.01 -3.77
C VAL A 208 -1.95 -11.83 -3.88
N VAL A 209 -1.71 -12.69 -2.89
CA VAL A 209 -0.44 -13.38 -2.72
C VAL A 209 -0.35 -14.60 -3.62
N GLY A 210 -1.41 -15.41 -3.70
CA GLY A 210 -1.43 -16.62 -4.54
C GLY A 210 -1.31 -16.29 -6.02
N ASN A 211 -2.04 -15.26 -6.50
CA ASN A 211 -1.91 -14.78 -7.87
C ASN A 211 -0.50 -14.24 -8.19
N TYR A 212 0.13 -13.50 -7.25
CA TYR A 212 1.49 -13.02 -7.43
C TYR A 212 2.51 -14.17 -7.46
N HIS A 213 2.41 -15.12 -6.54
CA HIS A 213 3.27 -16.32 -6.51
C HIS A 213 3.17 -17.10 -7.82
N ARG A 214 1.95 -17.35 -8.33
CA ARG A 214 1.74 -18.01 -9.63
C ARG A 214 2.41 -17.24 -10.78
N TYR A 215 2.27 -15.91 -10.81
CA TYR A 215 2.96 -15.06 -11.79
C TYR A 215 4.49 -15.16 -11.70
N GLN A 216 5.07 -15.20 -10.50
CA GLN A 216 6.52 -15.36 -10.34
C GLN A 216 7.01 -16.72 -10.84
N ALA A 217 6.26 -17.80 -10.57
CA ALA A 217 6.59 -19.13 -11.05
C ALA A 217 6.58 -19.21 -12.59
N THR A 218 5.54 -18.67 -13.24
CA THR A 218 5.47 -18.61 -14.71
C THR A 218 6.57 -17.73 -15.29
N SER A 219 6.81 -16.55 -14.72
CA SER A 219 7.85 -15.63 -15.22
C SER A 219 9.26 -16.21 -15.12
N LYS A 220 9.56 -16.94 -14.02
CA LYS A 220 10.83 -17.66 -13.88
C LYS A 220 10.96 -18.79 -14.91
N ALA A 221 9.89 -19.55 -15.15
CA ALA A 221 9.91 -20.64 -16.13
C ALA A 221 10.11 -20.13 -17.57
N MET A 222 9.74 -18.89 -17.90
CA MET A 222 9.97 -18.29 -19.22
C MET A 222 11.39 -17.73 -19.40
N MET A 223 12.19 -17.63 -18.34
CA MET A 223 13.57 -17.14 -18.36
C MET A 223 14.61 -18.28 -18.37
N VAL A 224 14.17 -19.54 -18.30
CA VAL A 224 14.99 -20.76 -18.41
C VAL A 224 14.77 -21.37 -19.78
#